data_AF-A0A1A2CLJ1-F1
#
_entry.id   AF-A0A1A2CLJ1-F1
#
_cell.length_a   1.000
_cell.length_b   1.000
_cell.length_c   1.000
_cell.angle_alpha   90.00
_cell.angle_beta   90.00
_cell.angle_gamma   90.00
#
_symmetry.space_group_name_H-M   'P 1'
#
loop_
_entity.id
_entity.type
_entity.pdbx_description
1 polymer ?
#
loop_
_entity_poly.entity_id
_entity_poly.type
_entity_poly.pdbx_seq_one_letter_code
_entity_poly.pdbx_strand_id
1 'polypeptide(L)'
;MKSLATLSAALVLASAGVAMAAPAWADDLNGSYTQTIIDGGGRMKVGFTSQVTYTPCGSGCVTETSESGGPPLEYHLQGDDYIYVAPDGNTVTINRNTLLKTGKLRTTGGLLVQQLTKN
;
A
#
# COMPACT_ATOMS: atom_id res chain seq x y z
N MET A 1 36.55 -0.67 -59.05
CA MET A 1 35.47 -1.67 -59.21
C MET A 1 35.50 -2.63 -58.04
N LYS A 2 34.41 -2.68 -57.24
CA LYS A 2 33.98 -3.65 -56.20
C LYS A 2 33.26 -2.87 -55.09
N SER A 3 32.00 -2.51 -55.29
CA SER A 3 30.76 -3.27 -55.01
C SER A 3 30.17 -2.90 -53.64
N LEU A 4 28.99 -2.26 -53.70
CA LEU A 4 28.10 -1.93 -52.59
C LEU A 4 27.51 -3.19 -51.94
N ALA A 5 27.28 -3.16 -50.63
CA ALA A 5 26.20 -3.90 -49.99
C ALA A 5 25.75 -3.17 -48.70
N THR A 6 24.63 -2.48 -48.85
CA THR A 6 23.79 -1.87 -47.81
C THR A 6 23.21 -2.97 -46.91
N LEU A 7 23.29 -2.81 -45.60
CA LEU A 7 22.42 -3.52 -44.66
C LEU A 7 22.07 -2.57 -43.51
N SER A 8 20.93 -1.92 -43.68
CA SER A 8 20.24 -1.14 -42.67
C SER A 8 19.82 -2.05 -41.51
N ALA A 9 20.27 -1.75 -40.31
CA ALA A 9 19.65 -2.25 -39.08
C ALA A 9 19.28 -1.03 -38.23
N ALA A 10 18.10 -0.48 -38.48
CA ALA A 10 17.46 0.48 -37.60
C ALA A 10 17.10 -0.25 -36.30
N LEU A 11 17.95 -0.13 -35.29
CA LEU A 11 17.68 -0.62 -33.95
C LEU A 11 16.68 0.34 -33.29
N VAL A 12 15.39 0.05 -33.43
CA VAL A 12 14.34 0.70 -32.65
C VAL A 12 14.48 0.20 -31.22
N LEU A 13 15.27 0.91 -30.40
CA LEU A 13 15.21 0.81 -28.96
C LEU A 13 13.88 1.42 -28.51
N ALA A 14 12.81 0.62 -28.61
CA ALA A 14 11.60 0.85 -27.84
C ALA A 14 11.98 0.58 -26.37
N SER A 15 12.56 1.58 -25.71
CA SER A 15 12.61 1.60 -24.25
C SER A 15 11.18 1.70 -23.78
N ALA A 16 10.56 0.55 -23.50
CA ALA A 16 9.41 0.48 -22.63
C ALA A 16 9.88 1.09 -21.31
N GLY A 17 9.59 2.37 -21.13
CA GLY A 17 9.55 2.93 -19.80
C GLY A 17 8.57 2.06 -19.05
N VAL A 18 9.09 1.19 -18.17
CA VAL A 18 8.33 0.84 -16.99
C VAL A 18 8.09 2.18 -16.36
N ALA A 19 6.89 2.72 -16.60
CA ALA A 19 6.30 3.64 -15.68
C ALA A 19 6.31 2.88 -14.36
N MET A 20 7.40 3.05 -13.61
CA MET A 20 7.33 3.06 -12.16
C MET A 20 6.13 3.97 -11.95
N ALA A 21 5.00 3.40 -11.52
CA ALA A 21 3.99 4.19 -10.87
C ALA A 21 4.79 4.88 -9.77
N ALA A 22 5.21 6.12 -10.04
CA ALA A 22 5.86 6.95 -9.06
C ALA A 22 4.94 6.85 -7.85
N PRO A 23 5.47 6.57 -6.65
CA PRO A 23 4.63 6.56 -5.48
C PRO A 23 3.97 7.92 -5.52
N ALA A 24 2.66 7.94 -5.80
CA ALA A 24 1.88 9.16 -5.76
C ALA A 24 2.28 9.74 -4.42
N TRP A 25 2.88 10.93 -4.40
CA TRP A 25 3.01 11.66 -3.15
C TRP A 25 1.59 11.77 -2.66
N ALA A 26 1.24 10.85 -1.77
CA ALA A 26 -0.15 10.52 -1.56
C ALA A 26 -0.75 11.78 -0.98
N ASP A 27 -1.71 12.35 -1.70
CA ASP A 27 -2.80 13.08 -1.07
C ASP A 27 -3.05 12.38 0.27
N ASP A 28 -3.05 13.15 1.38
CA ASP A 28 -3.18 12.60 2.73
C ASP A 28 -4.16 11.43 2.73
N LEU A 29 -3.81 10.31 3.39
CA LEU A 29 -4.50 9.03 3.27
C LEU A 29 -6.03 9.20 3.37
N ASN A 30 -6.69 9.27 2.21
CA ASN A 30 -8.08 9.69 2.07
C ASN A 30 -8.72 8.98 0.87
N GLY A 31 -9.99 8.60 1.04
CA GLY A 31 -10.79 7.88 0.05
C GLY A 31 -10.83 6.37 0.30
N SER A 32 -11.37 5.65 -0.68
CA SER A 32 -11.57 4.20 -0.60
C SER A 32 -10.39 3.44 -1.19
N TYR A 33 -10.03 2.33 -0.53
CA TYR A 33 -8.91 1.48 -0.89
C TYR A 33 -9.33 0.01 -0.79
N THR A 34 -8.77 -0.79 -1.70
CA THR A 34 -8.73 -2.24 -1.57
C THR A 34 -7.49 -2.63 -0.77
N GLN A 35 -7.68 -3.28 0.39
CA GLN A 35 -6.59 -3.88 1.16
C GLN A 35 -6.44 -5.36 0.78
N THR A 36 -5.23 -5.74 0.34
CA THR A 36 -4.87 -7.10 -0.07
C THR A 36 -3.85 -7.68 0.89
N ILE A 37 -4.14 -8.84 1.47
CA ILE A 37 -3.19 -9.54 2.35
C ILE A 37 -2.05 -10.11 1.51
N ILE A 38 -0.82 -9.65 1.73
CA ILE A 38 0.37 -10.13 1.01
C ILE A 38 1.28 -10.96 1.89
N ASP A 39 1.19 -10.80 3.22
CA ASP A 39 1.79 -11.70 4.19
C ASP A 39 0.79 -11.93 5.34
N GLY A 40 0.29 -13.16 5.43
CA GLY A 40 -0.76 -13.54 6.35
C GLY A 40 -0.20 -14.10 7.65
N GLY A 41 0.07 -13.24 8.63
CA GLY A 41 0.31 -13.71 9.99
C GLY A 41 -0.91 -14.45 10.56
N GLY A 42 -0.74 -15.69 11.01
CA GLY A 42 -1.79 -16.47 11.69
C GLY A 42 -2.85 -17.09 10.75
N ARG A 43 -4.12 -16.69 10.89
CA ARG A 43 -5.32 -17.28 10.22
C ARG A 43 -5.71 -16.62 8.90
N MET A 44 -5.02 -15.55 8.51
CA MET A 44 -5.38 -14.74 7.36
C MET A 44 -4.75 -15.30 6.09
N LYS A 45 -5.56 -15.48 5.03
CA LYS A 45 -5.09 -16.05 3.76
C LYS A 45 -4.49 -14.95 2.88
N VAL A 46 -3.26 -15.18 2.39
CA VAL A 46 -2.64 -14.33 1.35
C VAL A 46 -3.54 -14.28 0.11
N GLY A 47 -3.69 -13.09 -0.46
CA GLY A 47 -4.58 -12.79 -1.58
C GLY A 47 -6.02 -12.49 -1.18
N PHE A 48 -6.38 -12.57 0.10
CA PHE A 48 -7.67 -12.08 0.57
C PHE A 48 -7.73 -10.56 0.40
N THR A 49 -8.87 -10.06 -0.11
CA THR A 49 -9.11 -8.64 -0.35
C THR A 49 -10.32 -8.16 0.42
N SER A 50 -10.27 -6.93 0.91
CA SER A 50 -11.44 -6.23 1.47
C SER A 50 -11.36 -4.74 1.19
N GLN A 51 -12.48 -4.03 1.30
CA GLN A 51 -12.49 -2.58 1.14
C GLN A 51 -12.43 -1.86 2.48
N VAL A 52 -11.71 -0.75 2.47
CA VAL A 52 -11.61 0.21 3.58
C VAL A 52 -11.71 1.62 3.03
N THR A 53 -12.28 2.53 3.82
CA THR A 53 -12.28 3.95 3.52
C THR A 53 -11.52 4.69 4.60
N TYR A 54 -10.60 5.56 4.19
CA TYR A 54 -9.89 6.47 5.07
C TYR A 54 -10.50 7.86 4.94
N THR A 55 -10.87 8.46 6.06
CA THR A 55 -11.44 9.82 6.12
C THR A 55 -10.59 10.68 7.06
N PRO A 56 -10.09 11.84 6.63
CA PRO A 56 -9.37 12.76 7.50
C PRO A 56 -10.22 13.18 8.71
N CYS A 57 -9.65 13.10 9.92
CA CYS A 57 -10.28 13.53 11.17
C CYS A 57 -9.64 14.79 11.78
N GLY A 58 -8.62 15.34 11.13
CA GLY A 58 -7.87 16.50 11.60
C GLY A 58 -6.45 16.50 11.06
N SER A 59 -5.63 17.44 11.50
CA SER A 59 -4.21 17.49 11.12
C SER A 59 -3.49 16.22 11.59
N GLY A 60 -2.93 15.46 10.65
CA GLY A 60 -2.23 14.21 10.94
C GLY A 60 -3.13 13.11 11.50
N CYS A 61 -4.44 13.15 11.26
CA CYS A 61 -5.41 12.16 11.76
C CYS A 61 -6.21 11.59 10.59
N VAL A 62 -6.35 10.26 10.53
CA VAL A 62 -7.25 9.58 9.60
C VAL A 62 -8.04 8.48 10.31
N THR A 63 -9.32 8.38 9.96
CA THR A 63 -10.20 7.32 10.45
C THR A 63 -10.39 6.27 9.36
N GLU A 64 -10.08 5.01 9.67
CA GLU A 64 -10.38 3.86 8.83
C GLU A 64 -11.77 3.31 9.18
N THR A 65 -12.59 3.09 8.16
CA THR A 65 -13.83 2.32 8.25
C THR A 65 -13.74 1.11 7.32
N SER A 66 -14.05 -0.08 7.83
CA SER A 66 -14.07 -1.31 7.03
C SER A 66 -15.49 -1.63 6.57
N GLU A 67 -15.65 -2.02 5.31
CA GLU A 67 -16.92 -2.56 4.81
C GLU A 67 -17.30 -3.89 5.47
N SER A 68 -16.33 -4.59 6.06
CA SER A 68 -16.55 -5.85 6.77
C SER A 68 -17.26 -5.66 8.12
N GLY A 69 -17.45 -4.41 8.54
CA GLY A 69 -17.98 -4.04 9.85
C GLY A 69 -16.89 -3.94 10.92
N GLY A 70 -17.22 -3.27 12.03
CA GLY A 70 -16.31 -2.99 13.14
C GLY A 70 -16.31 -1.50 13.52
N PRO A 71 -15.81 -1.15 14.71
CA PRO A 71 -15.64 0.25 15.08
C PRO A 71 -14.59 0.91 14.17
N PRO A 72 -14.74 2.21 13.89
CA PRO A 72 -13.71 2.97 13.17
C PRO A 72 -12.38 2.94 13.93
N LEU A 73 -11.27 2.87 13.20
CA LEU A 73 -9.92 2.94 13.76
C LEU A 73 -9.31 4.30 13.46
N GLU A 74 -8.80 4.98 14.48
CA GLU A 74 -8.14 6.27 14.34
C GLU A 74 -6.62 6.07 14.27
N TYR A 75 -6.02 6.54 13.18
CA TYR A 75 -4.58 6.53 12.98
C TYR A 75 -4.03 7.95 13.06
N HIS A 76 -2.88 8.08 13.72
CA HIS A 76 -2.16 9.35 13.83
C HIS A 76 -0.85 9.30 13.05
N LEU A 77 -0.57 10.36 12.31
CA LEU A 77 0.64 10.53 11.53
C LEU A 77 1.83 10.79 12.46
N GLN A 78 2.88 9.99 12.32
CA GLN A 78 4.16 10.14 13.00
C GLN A 78 5.27 9.92 11.97
N GLY A 79 5.93 11.00 11.54
CA GLY A 79 6.84 10.94 10.40
C GLY A 79 6.11 10.56 9.13
N ASP A 80 6.52 9.46 8.50
CA ASP A 80 5.94 8.93 7.25
C ASP A 80 4.85 7.86 7.48
N ASP A 81 4.51 7.58 8.74
CA ASP A 81 3.63 6.47 9.09
C ASP A 81 2.35 6.94 9.79
N TYR A 82 1.20 6.45 9.36
CA TYR A 82 -0.04 6.50 10.12
C TYR A 82 -0.08 5.33 11.10
N ILE A 83 -0.18 5.62 12.40
CA ILE A 83 -0.06 4.63 13.47
C ILE A 83 -1.36 4.56 14.26
N TYR A 84 -1.87 3.35 14.41
CA TYR A 84 -2.93 2.99 15.36
C TYR A 84 -2.34 2.06 16.43
N VAL A 85 -2.61 2.36 17.70
CA VAL A 85 -2.24 1.51 18.83
C VAL A 85 -3.52 1.02 19.49
N ALA A 86 -3.75 -0.28 19.40
CA ALA A 86 -4.90 -0.92 20.04
C ALA A 86 -4.73 -0.96 21.57
N PRO A 87 -5.84 -1.01 22.34
CA PRO A 87 -5.78 -1.05 23.81
C PRO A 87 -5.00 -2.25 24.38
N ASP A 88 -4.92 -3.35 23.64
CA ASP A 88 -4.13 -4.55 23.98
C ASP A 88 -2.62 -4.40 23.68
N GLY A 89 -2.21 -3.23 23.19
CA GLY A 89 -0.84 -2.90 22.82
C GLY A 89 -0.42 -3.40 21.44
N ASN A 90 -1.31 -4.00 20.65
CA ASN A 90 -1.05 -4.27 19.24
C ASN A 90 -0.91 -2.96 18.47
N THR A 91 -0.07 -2.95 17.44
CA THR A 91 0.18 -1.76 16.63
C THR A 91 -0.10 -2.06 15.18
N VAL A 92 -0.79 -1.14 14.51
CA VAL A 92 -0.99 -1.14 13.08
C VAL A 92 -0.35 0.12 12.51
N THR A 93 0.48 -0.05 11.49
CA THR A 93 1.22 1.02 10.85
C THR A 93 0.89 1.04 9.37
N ILE A 94 0.60 2.20 8.80
CA ILE A 94 0.41 2.39 7.36
C ILE A 94 1.45 3.39 6.89
N ASN A 95 2.39 2.92 6.05
CA ASN A 95 3.38 3.82 5.46
C ASN A 95 2.75 4.67 4.36
N ARG A 96 2.85 6.00 4.47
CA ARG A 96 2.17 6.93 3.55
C ARG A 96 2.74 6.90 2.13
N ASN A 97 3.99 6.46 1.96
CA ASN A 97 4.68 6.46 0.67
C ASN A 97 4.50 5.13 -0.07
N THR A 98 4.45 4.01 0.65
CA THR A 98 4.34 2.68 0.04
C THR A 98 2.94 2.10 0.12
N LEU A 99 2.05 2.68 0.92
CA LEU A 99 0.70 2.15 1.20
C LEU A 99 0.71 0.72 1.74
N LEU A 100 1.79 0.36 2.45
CA LEU A 100 1.90 -0.91 3.17
C LEU A 100 1.33 -0.74 4.57
N LYS A 101 0.29 -1.52 4.86
CA LYS A 101 -0.32 -1.64 6.18
C LYS A 101 0.22 -2.87 6.88
N THR A 102 0.83 -2.66 8.05
CA THR A 102 1.51 -3.69 8.83
C THR A 102 0.89 -3.79 10.21
N GLY A 103 0.34 -4.95 10.56
CA GLY A 103 -0.17 -5.25 11.89
C GLY A 103 0.82 -6.14 12.65
N LYS A 104 1.31 -5.68 13.80
CA LYS A 104 2.13 -6.47 14.71
C LYS A 104 1.25 -7.07 15.81
N LEU A 105 1.07 -8.39 15.78
CA LEU A 105 0.30 -9.12 16.77
C LEU A 105 1.19 -9.50 17.96
N ARG A 106 1.11 -8.76 19.07
CA ARG A 106 1.91 -9.00 20.29
C ARG A 106 1.82 -10.44 20.79
N THR A 107 0.62 -11.01 20.78
CA THR A 107 0.35 -12.32 21.40
C THR A 107 0.93 -13.49 20.61
N THR A 108 1.10 -13.34 19.30
CA THR A 108 1.54 -14.43 18.40
C THR A 108 2.92 -14.17 17.78
N GLY A 109 3.45 -12.96 17.90
CA GLY A 109 4.66 -12.53 17.19
C GLY A 109 4.48 -12.46 15.67
N GLY A 110 3.27 -12.75 15.16
CA GLY A 110 2.95 -12.75 13.74
C GLY A 110 2.87 -11.33 13.18
N LEU A 111 3.40 -11.18 11.97
CA LEU A 111 3.29 -9.96 11.17
C LEU A 111 2.17 -10.16 10.15
N LEU A 112 1.21 -9.25 10.11
CA LEU A 112 0.23 -9.17 9.03
C LEU A 112 0.64 -8.01 8.12
N VAL A 113 0.87 -8.28 6.84
CA VAL A 113 1.19 -7.25 5.85
C VAL A 113 0.10 -7.20 4.79
N GLN A 114 -0.40 -6.00 4.55
CA GLN A 114 -1.45 -5.69 3.59
C GLN A 114 -1.00 -4.57 2.66
N GLN A 115 -1.23 -4.75 1.36
CA GLN A 115 -1.04 -3.70 0.36
C GLN A 115 -2.36 -2.95 0.20
N LEU A 116 -2.36 -1.62 0.35
CA LEU A 116 -3.52 -0.79 0.03
C LEU A 116 -3.42 -0.32 -1.43
N THR A 117 -4.49 -0.50 -2.19
CA THR A 117 -4.62 -0.03 -3.58
C THR A 117 -5.79 0.94 -3.62
N LYS A 118 -5.56 2.18 -4.03
CA LYS A 118 -6.61 3.19 -4.13
C LYS A 118 -7.62 2.80 -5.23
N ASN A 119 -8.91 2.98 -4.94
CA ASN A 119 -10.00 2.72 -5.88
C ASN A 119 -10.30 3.94 -6.76
#